data_AF-A0A7V9BBE0-F1
#
_entry.id   AF-A0A7V9BBE0-F1
#
_cell.length_a   1.000
_cell.length_b   1.000
_cell.length_c   1.000
_cell.angle_alpha   90.00
_cell.angle_beta   90.00
_cell.angle_gamma   90.00
#
_symmetry.space_group_name_H-M   'P 1'
#
loop_
_entity.id
_entity.type
_entity.pdbx_description
1 polymer ?
#
loop_
_entity_poly.entity_id
_entity_poly.type
_entity_poly.pdbx_seq_one_letter_code
_entity_poly.pdbx_strand_id
1 'polypeptide(L)'
;MNAPRRLVPDFLLSLVPIAFVYVVAHYFSLFVIQGQFAIPLLSDPLGKGWDLLGTADVVPDLAAISPTTTWYVQVGALVAGHVAGLALAHDRAVAIFPERSNALRSQYAMLSLMVLYTVGGLWVLSRA
;
A
#
# COMPACT_ATOMS: atom_id res chain seq x y z
N MET A 1 5.13 -18.92 25.39
CA MET A 1 5.58 -19.47 24.09
C MET A 1 7.11 -19.44 24.11
N ASN A 2 7.76 -20.57 24.34
CA ASN A 2 9.23 -20.64 24.39
C ASN A 2 9.74 -20.85 22.96
N ALA A 3 9.85 -19.75 22.20
CA ALA A 3 10.44 -19.82 20.86
C ALA A 3 11.98 -19.93 21.00
N PRO A 4 12.63 -20.95 20.39
CA PRO A 4 14.07 -21.17 20.53
C PRO A 4 14.94 -20.07 19.89
N ARG A 5 14.34 -19.14 19.12
CA ARG A 5 15.00 -18.03 18.41
C ARG A 5 14.03 -16.86 18.24
N ARG A 6 14.55 -15.66 17.94
CA ARG A 6 13.74 -14.47 17.64
C ARG A 6 12.96 -14.66 16.33
N LEU A 7 11.64 -14.57 16.39
CA LEU A 7 10.73 -14.71 15.24
C LEU A 7 10.60 -13.45 14.38
N VAL A 8 11.05 -12.29 14.89
CA VAL A 8 10.96 -10.99 14.19
C VAL A 8 11.53 -11.03 12.76
N PRO A 9 12.79 -11.47 12.51
CA PRO A 9 13.33 -11.52 11.15
C PRO A 9 12.54 -12.41 10.18
N ASP A 10 11.88 -13.45 10.68
CA ASP A 10 11.15 -14.39 9.84
C ASP A 10 9.83 -13.82 9.30
N PHE A 11 9.21 -12.89 10.04
CA PHE A 11 7.94 -12.26 9.68
C PHE A 11 8.09 -10.81 9.19
N LEU A 12 9.26 -10.18 9.33
CA LEU A 12 9.47 -8.79 8.86
C LEU A 12 9.11 -8.59 7.38
N LEU A 13 9.44 -9.57 6.53
CA LEU A 13 9.14 -9.50 5.11
C LEU A 13 7.64 -9.64 4.78
N SER A 14 6.83 -10.26 5.65
CA SER A 14 5.38 -10.33 5.42
C SER A 14 4.67 -9.00 5.70
N LEU A 15 5.34 -8.04 6.37
CA LEU A 15 4.83 -6.67 6.54
C LEU A 15 5.10 -5.78 5.32
N VAL A 16 6.08 -6.12 4.47
CA VAL A 16 6.46 -5.28 3.32
C VAL A 16 5.30 -5.04 2.35
N PRO A 17 4.51 -6.05 1.94
CA PRO A 17 3.35 -5.82 1.08
C PRO A 17 2.33 -4.86 1.69
N ILE A 18 2.07 -4.99 3.00
CA ILE A 18 1.11 -4.16 3.74
C ILE A 18 1.61 -2.70 3.80
N ALA A 19 2.89 -2.49 4.11
CA ALA A 19 3.49 -1.16 4.14
C ALA A 19 3.47 -0.50 2.75
N PHE A 20 3.75 -1.26 1.69
CA PHE A 20 3.72 -0.76 0.32
C PHE A 20 2.31 -0.28 -0.07
N VAL A 21 1.27 -1.08 0.16
CA VAL A 21 -0.10 -0.66 -0.20
C VAL A 21 -0.62 0.48 0.65
N TYR A 22 -0.15 0.64 1.90
CA TYR A 22 -0.45 1.82 2.70
C TYR A 22 0.04 3.10 2.01
N VAL A 23 1.28 3.08 1.50
CA VAL A 23 1.86 4.21 0.75
C VAL A 23 1.04 4.47 -0.52
N VAL A 24 0.73 3.43 -1.29
CA VAL A 24 -0.08 3.59 -2.50
C VAL A 24 -1.44 4.19 -2.16
N ALA A 25 -2.19 3.60 -1.22
CA ALA A 25 -3.53 4.07 -0.89
C ALA A 25 -3.56 5.53 -0.41
N HIS A 26 -2.61 5.94 0.43
CA HIS A 26 -2.59 7.31 0.97
C HIS A 26 -2.04 8.35 0.00
N TYR A 27 -1.03 8.00 -0.79
CA TYR A 27 -0.32 8.96 -1.63
C TYR A 27 -0.71 8.89 -3.09
N PHE A 28 -1.61 8.00 -3.52
CA PHE A 28 -1.98 7.87 -4.94
C PHE A 28 -2.52 9.17 -5.54
N SER A 29 -3.53 9.80 -4.93
CA SER A 29 -4.08 11.06 -5.46
C SER A 29 -3.04 12.17 -5.48
N LEU A 30 -2.22 12.25 -4.43
CA LEU A 30 -1.14 13.23 -4.36
C LEU A 30 -0.11 12.97 -5.46
N PHE A 31 0.26 11.72 -5.71
CA PHE A 31 1.16 11.33 -6.77
C PHE A 31 0.61 11.69 -8.15
N VAL A 32 -0.68 11.42 -8.41
CA VAL A 32 -1.31 11.73 -9.70
C VAL A 32 -1.47 13.23 -9.91
N ILE A 33 -1.98 13.96 -8.92
CA ILE A 33 -2.25 15.40 -9.05
C ILE A 33 -0.94 16.20 -9.00
N GLN A 34 -0.14 15.99 -7.96
CA GLN A 34 1.11 16.73 -7.78
C GLN A 34 2.18 16.29 -8.78
N GLY A 35 2.19 15.02 -9.20
CA GLY A 35 3.13 14.51 -10.20
C GLY A 35 2.96 15.15 -11.57
N GLN A 36 1.76 15.64 -11.91
CA GLN A 36 1.55 16.40 -13.15
C GLN A 36 2.37 17.69 -13.18
N PHE A 37 2.58 18.35 -12.03
CA PHE A 37 3.41 19.55 -11.95
C PHE A 37 4.89 19.27 -12.18
N ALA A 38 5.36 18.03 -11.98
CA ALA A 38 6.74 17.67 -12.25
C ALA A 38 7.06 17.75 -13.76
N ILE A 39 6.07 17.54 -14.63
CA ILE A 39 6.25 17.52 -16.09
C ILE A 39 6.70 18.88 -16.66
N PRO A 40 5.98 20.00 -16.44
CA PRO A 40 6.44 21.31 -16.90
C PRO A 40 7.72 21.76 -16.16
N LEU A 41 7.87 21.43 -14.87
CA LEU A 41 9.09 21.75 -14.10
C LEU A 41 10.34 21.02 -14.63
N LEU A 42 10.19 19.81 -15.16
CA LEU A 42 11.29 19.07 -15.79
C LEU A 42 11.69 19.67 -17.13
N SER A 43 10.75 20.29 -17.85
CA SER A 43 11.04 21.00 -19.11
C SER A 43 11.80 22.30 -18.89
N ASP A 44 11.46 23.06 -17.84
CA ASP A 44 12.17 24.29 -17.46
C ASP A 44 12.66 24.27 -15.99
N PRO A 45 13.67 23.45 -15.65
CA PRO A 45 14.10 23.26 -14.27
C PRO A 45 14.76 24.51 -13.65
N LEU A 46 15.23 25.45 -14.48
CA LEU A 46 15.90 26.67 -14.04
C LEU A 46 15.05 27.94 -14.24
N GLY A 47 13.80 27.81 -14.72
CA GLY A 47 12.93 28.96 -14.99
C GLY A 47 13.46 29.90 -16.07
N LYS A 48 14.23 29.37 -17.04
CA LYS A 48 14.91 30.14 -18.09
C LYS A 48 14.12 30.15 -19.40
N GLY A 49 12.89 29.63 -19.41
CA GLY A 49 12.08 29.45 -20.61
C GLY A 49 12.59 28.31 -21.50
N TRP A 50 13.31 27.34 -20.93
CA TRP A 50 13.73 26.16 -21.66
C TRP A 50 12.54 25.21 -21.83
N ASP A 51 12.40 24.61 -23.01
CA ASP A 51 11.39 23.61 -23.27
C ASP A 51 12.07 22.29 -23.68
N LEU A 52 12.77 21.69 -22.72
CA LEU A 52 13.62 20.51 -22.99
C LEU A 52 12.81 19.29 -23.43
N LEU A 53 11.56 19.15 -22.99
CA LEU A 53 10.69 18.02 -23.30
C LEU A 53 9.49 18.40 -24.18
N GLY A 54 9.33 19.65 -24.58
CA GLY A 54 8.16 20.09 -25.34
C GLY A 54 6.89 20.27 -24.49
N THR A 55 7.04 20.37 -23.17
CA THR A 55 5.94 20.31 -22.19
C THR A 55 5.90 21.50 -21.23
N ALA A 56 6.69 22.54 -21.47
CA ALA A 56 6.71 23.73 -20.60
C ALA A 56 5.32 24.40 -20.45
N ASP A 57 4.48 24.34 -21.48
CA ASP A 57 3.13 24.91 -21.49
C ASP A 57 2.02 23.93 -21.03
N VAL A 58 2.36 22.71 -20.61
CA VAL A 58 1.37 21.75 -20.13
C VAL A 58 0.78 22.23 -18.81
N VAL A 59 -0.53 22.51 -18.81
CA VAL A 59 -1.28 22.87 -17.61
C VAL A 59 -1.75 21.60 -16.90
N PRO A 60 -1.33 21.35 -15.64
CA PRO A 60 -1.82 20.22 -14.86
C PRO A 60 -3.34 20.25 -14.68
N ASP A 61 -3.98 19.11 -14.88
CA ASP A 61 -5.41 18.94 -14.67
C ASP A 61 -5.67 18.40 -13.25
N LEU A 62 -6.23 19.25 -12.40
CA LEU A 62 -6.62 18.91 -11.04
C LEU A 62 -7.82 17.96 -10.99
N ALA A 63 -8.60 17.86 -12.07
CA ALA A 63 -9.73 16.94 -12.23
C ALA A 63 -9.35 15.66 -13.00
N ALA A 64 -8.06 15.44 -13.27
CA ALA A 64 -7.57 14.28 -14.02
C ALA A 64 -8.03 12.92 -13.43
N ILE A 65 -8.32 12.88 -12.13
CA ILE A 65 -8.87 11.70 -11.46
C ILE A 65 -10.13 12.01 -10.67
N SER A 66 -11.18 11.21 -10.88
CA SER A 66 -12.41 11.33 -10.11
C SER A 66 -12.26 10.75 -8.69
N PRO A 67 -12.97 11.28 -7.69
CA PRO A 67 -13.01 10.71 -6.34
C PRO A 67 -13.38 9.22 -6.34
N THR A 68 -14.31 8.83 -7.23
CA THR A 68 -14.74 7.44 -7.39
C THR A 68 -13.59 6.53 -7.85
N THR A 69 -12.78 6.99 -8.80
CA THR A 69 -11.61 6.24 -9.30
C THR A 69 -10.57 6.08 -8.20
N THR A 70 -10.28 7.16 -7.46
CA THR A 70 -9.39 7.13 -6.29
C THR A 70 -9.87 6.10 -5.28
N TRP A 71 -11.17 6.09 -4.96
CA TRP A 71 -11.76 5.12 -4.04
C TRP A 71 -11.51 3.68 -4.49
N TYR A 72 -11.78 3.35 -5.75
CA TYR A 72 -11.55 2.00 -6.27
C TYR A 72 -10.07 1.58 -6.21
N VAL A 73 -9.15 2.49 -6.53
CA VAL A 73 -7.71 2.20 -6.45
C VAL A 73 -7.28 1.96 -4.99
N GLN A 74 -7.75 2.80 -4.06
CA GLN A 74 -7.45 2.66 -2.64
C GLN A 74 -7.99 1.35 -2.07
N VAL A 75 -9.25 1.01 -2.36
CA VAL A 75 -9.86 -0.26 -1.94
C VAL A 75 -9.13 -1.45 -2.55
N GLY A 76 -8.87 -1.41 -3.85
CA GLY A 76 -8.19 -2.50 -4.56
C GLY A 76 -6.78 -2.73 -4.03
N ALA A 77 -6.00 -1.67 -3.82
CA ALA A 77 -4.67 -1.75 -3.24
C ALA A 77 -4.71 -2.31 -1.82
N LEU A 78 -5.62 -1.80 -0.97
CA LEU A 78 -5.77 -2.26 0.41
C LEU A 78 -6.04 -3.77 0.47
N VAL A 79 -7.04 -4.25 -0.28
CA VAL A 79 -7.43 -5.66 -0.29
C VAL A 79 -6.30 -6.54 -0.83
N ALA A 80 -5.70 -6.17 -1.96
CA ALA A 80 -4.61 -6.93 -2.56
C ALA A 80 -3.40 -7.07 -1.63
N GLY A 81 -2.99 -5.97 -0.97
CA GLY A 81 -1.84 -6.00 -0.06
C GLY A 81 -2.08 -6.80 1.21
N HIS A 82 -3.30 -6.78 1.76
CA HIS A 82 -3.65 -7.62 2.91
C HIS A 82 -3.65 -9.11 2.54
N VAL A 83 -4.20 -9.47 1.37
CA VAL A 83 -4.16 -10.85 0.86
C VAL A 83 -2.71 -11.32 0.66
N ALA A 84 -1.87 -10.50 0.05
CA ALA A 84 -0.46 -10.82 -0.15
C ALA A 84 0.32 -10.95 1.18
N GLY A 85 0.11 -10.03 2.11
CA GLY A 85 0.73 -10.08 3.44
C GLY A 85 0.31 -11.30 4.24
N LEU A 86 -0.98 -11.67 4.19
CA LEU A 86 -1.52 -12.86 4.83
C LEU A 86 -0.95 -14.15 4.20
N ALA A 87 -0.84 -14.21 2.87
CA ALA A 87 -0.23 -15.35 2.18
C ALA A 87 1.23 -15.55 2.59
N LEU A 88 2.04 -14.49 2.59
CA LEU A 88 3.44 -14.58 3.04
C LEU A 88 3.55 -15.00 4.51
N ALA A 89 2.69 -14.45 5.38
CA ALA A 89 2.70 -14.81 6.79
C ALA A 89 2.25 -16.27 7.02
N HIS A 90 1.29 -16.76 6.22
CA HIS A 90 0.86 -18.16 6.23
C HIS A 90 2.01 -19.09 5.86
N ASP A 91 2.68 -18.83 4.74
CA ASP A 91 3.80 -19.66 4.26
C ASP A 91 4.93 -19.72 5.29
N ARG A 92 5.25 -18.58 5.93
CA ARG A 92 6.26 -18.51 7.00
C ARG A 92 5.82 -19.27 8.26
N ALA A 93 4.57 -19.15 8.67
CA ALA A 93 4.05 -19.88 9.84
C ALA A 93 4.09 -21.40 9.61
N VAL A 94 3.69 -21.88 8.43
CA VAL A 94 3.74 -23.31 8.08
C VAL A 94 5.19 -23.82 8.04
N ALA A 95 6.15 -23.01 7.60
CA ALA A 95 7.56 -23.38 7.58
C ALA A 95 8.21 -23.46 8.98
N ILE A 96 7.75 -22.65 9.94
CA ILE A 96 8.42 -22.49 11.25
C ILE A 96 7.80 -23.38 12.34
N PHE A 97 6.48 -23.61 12.30
CA PHE A 97 5.78 -24.33 13.37
C PHE A 97 5.58 -25.83 13.01
N PRO A 98 6.31 -26.76 13.67
CA PRO A 98 6.17 -28.19 13.42
C PRO A 98 4.84 -28.78 13.92
N GLU A 99 4.18 -28.13 14.89
CA GLU A 99 2.87 -28.53 15.41
C GLU A 99 1.74 -27.68 14.80
N ARG A 100 0.80 -28.34 14.10
CA ARG A 100 -0.37 -27.69 13.46
C ARG A 100 -1.22 -26.85 14.43
N SER A 101 -1.32 -27.23 15.71
CA SER A 101 -2.22 -26.54 16.66
C SER A 101 -1.77 -25.10 16.97
N ASN A 102 -0.46 -24.86 17.07
CA ASN A 102 0.09 -23.53 17.34
C ASN A 102 0.04 -22.62 16.09
N ALA A 103 0.27 -23.18 14.90
CA ALA A 103 0.12 -22.48 13.63
C ALA A 103 -1.32 -21.99 13.38
N LEU A 104 -2.31 -22.82 13.73
CA LEU A 104 -3.74 -22.47 13.61
C LEU A 104 -4.12 -21.32 14.55
N ARG A 105 -3.63 -21.32 15.79
CA ARG A 105 -3.94 -20.25 16.76
C ARG A 105 -3.38 -18.90 16.33
N SER A 106 -2.18 -18.86 15.75
CA SER A 106 -1.62 -17.64 15.16
C SER A 106 -2.39 -17.18 13.91
N GLN A 107 -2.92 -18.11 13.11
CA GLN A 107 -3.73 -17.77 11.94
C GLN A 107 -5.04 -17.11 12.33
N TYR A 108 -5.75 -17.59 13.36
CA TYR A 108 -6.98 -16.94 13.81
C TYR A 108 -6.72 -15.51 14.30
N ALA A 109 -5.67 -15.30 15.10
CA ALA A 109 -5.31 -13.97 15.57
C ALA A 109 -4.96 -13.02 14.42
N MET A 110 -4.20 -13.49 13.43
CA MET A 110 -3.82 -12.69 12.26
C MET A 110 -5.01 -12.41 11.34
N LEU A 111 -5.89 -13.38 11.12
CA LEU A 111 -7.12 -13.21 10.33
C LEU A 111 -8.02 -12.15 10.98
N SER A 112 -8.26 -12.25 12.29
CA SER A 112 -9.05 -11.25 13.02
C SER A 112 -8.45 -9.85 12.90
N LEU A 113 -7.12 -9.73 13.01
CA LEU A 113 -6.42 -8.46 12.85
C LEU A 113 -6.62 -7.89 11.44
N MET A 114 -6.41 -8.71 10.40
CA MET A 114 -6.55 -8.28 9.00
C MET A 114 -8.00 -7.86 8.66
N VAL A 115 -8.99 -8.60 9.17
CA VAL A 115 -10.42 -8.25 9.00
C VAL A 115 -10.72 -6.92 9.67
N LEU A 116 -10.28 -6.71 10.91
CA LEU A 116 -10.47 -5.45 11.62
C LEU A 116 -9.83 -4.27 10.89
N TYR A 117 -8.60 -4.44 10.38
CA TYR A 117 -7.92 -3.41 9.60
C TYR A 117 -8.61 -3.12 8.27
N THR A 118 -9.11 -4.14 7.57
CA THR A 118 -9.80 -3.96 6.30
C THR A 118 -11.15 -3.27 6.51
N VAL A 119 -11.96 -3.75 7.45
CA VAL A 119 -13.27 -3.14 7.77
C VAL A 119 -13.09 -1.73 8.31
N GLY A 120 -12.13 -1.52 9.21
CA GLY A 120 -11.80 -0.19 9.73
C GLY A 120 -11.31 0.75 8.62
N GLY A 121 -10.43 0.29 7.74
CA GLY A 121 -9.94 1.06 6.59
C GLY A 121 -11.06 1.44 5.61
N LEU A 122 -11.93 0.49 5.27
CA LEU A 122 -13.09 0.75 4.43
C LEU A 122 -14.09 1.71 5.09
N TRP A 123 -14.26 1.63 6.41
CA TRP A 123 -15.13 2.54 7.16
C TRP A 123 -14.58 3.96 7.21
N VAL A 124 -13.27 4.14 7.39
CA VAL A 124 -12.63 5.46 7.30
C VAL A 124 -12.77 6.00 5.88
N LEU A 125 -12.54 5.16 4.87
CA LEU A 125 -12.63 5.57 3.47
C LEU A 125 -14.06 5.94 3.05
N SER A 126 -15.09 5.30 3.61
CA SER A 126 -16.48 5.68 3.32
C SER A 126 -16.91 6.99 3.97
N ARG A 127 -16.13 7.49 4.94
CA ARG A 127 -16.35 8.76 5.65
C ARG A 127 -15.53 9.91 5.05
N ALA A 128 -14.51 9.60 4.26
CA ALA A 128 -13.61 10.54 3.59
C ALA A 128 -14.23 11.02 2.27
#